data_AF-A0A1B6KMU7-F1
#
_entry.id   AF-A0A1B6KMU7-F1
#
_cell.length_a   1.000
_cell.length_b   1.000
_cell.length_c   1.000
_cell.angle_alpha   90.00
_cell.angle_beta   90.00
_cell.angle_gamma   90.00
#
_symmetry.space_group_name_H-M   'P 1'
#
loop_
_entity.id
_entity.type
_entity.pdbx_description
1 polymer ?
#
loop_
_entity_poly.entity_id
_entity_poly.type
_entity_poly.pdbx_seq_one_letter_code
_entity_poly.pdbx_strand_id
1 'polypeptide(L)'
;LIYDEFFTQGDMEKAMGVDPMEMMDREKAKIPDLQVEFLSHVVVPVYDVLISLYPETSLCLDSIKNNLACWQKAIPYFEDQTKDGKSAIEILSDTQLDNILDWSLEE
;
A
#
# COMPACT_ATOMS: atom_id res chain seq x y z
N LEU A 1 -4.88 -4.37 -8.76
CA LEU A 1 -5.21 -3.29 -9.72
C LEU A 1 -4.04 -2.32 -9.93
N ILE A 2 -3.68 -1.44 -8.96
CA ILE A 2 -2.56 -0.48 -9.16
C ILE A 2 -1.21 -1.19 -9.32
N TYR A 3 -0.87 -2.09 -8.40
CA TYR A 3 0.41 -2.81 -8.49
C TYR A 3 0.49 -3.76 -9.68
N ASP A 4 -0.64 -4.28 -10.18
CA ASP A 4 -0.64 -5.06 -11.43
C ASP A 4 -0.21 -4.21 -12.62
N GLU A 5 -0.66 -2.96 -12.68
CA GLU A 5 -0.26 -1.99 -13.71
C GLU A 5 1.23 -1.63 -13.58
N PHE A 6 1.66 -1.30 -12.36
CA PHE A 6 3.06 -0.97 -12.06
C PHE A 6 4.02 -2.10 -12.43
N PHE A 7 3.67 -3.33 -12.08
CA PHE A 7 4.49 -4.50 -12.40
C PHE A 7 4.47 -4.83 -13.89
N THR A 8 3.33 -4.61 -14.57
CA THR A 8 3.26 -4.74 -16.03
C THR A 8 4.19 -3.73 -16.71
N GLN A 9 4.22 -2.49 -16.24
CA GLN A 9 5.15 -1.47 -16.75
C GLN A 9 6.61 -1.85 -16.44
N GLY A 10 6.92 -2.26 -15.21
CA GLY A 10 8.28 -2.63 -14.82
C GLY A 10 8.83 -3.81 -15.62
N ASP A 11 7.98 -4.79 -15.98
CA ASP A 11 8.38 -5.89 -16.85
C ASP A 11 8.72 -5.41 -18.27
N MET A 12 7.98 -4.42 -18.80
CA MET A 12 8.30 -3.80 -20.09
C MET A 12 9.62 -3.04 -20.03
N GLU A 13 9.88 -2.30 -18.94
CA GLU A 13 11.14 -1.59 -18.72
C GLU A 13 12.32 -2.58 -18.68
N LYS A 14 12.20 -3.69 -17.93
CA LYS A 14 13.21 -4.77 -17.89
C LYS A 14 13.45 -5.38 -19.28
N ALA A 15 12.40 -5.65 -20.04
CA ALA A 15 12.50 -6.19 -21.40
C ALA A 15 13.22 -5.25 -22.38
N MET A 16 13.17 -3.94 -22.13
CA MET A 16 13.90 -2.92 -22.88
C MET A 16 15.34 -2.71 -22.37
N GLY A 17 15.76 -3.41 -21.32
CA GLY A 17 17.08 -3.25 -20.70
C GLY A 17 17.19 -2.04 -19.78
N VAL A 18 16.05 -1.50 -19.32
CA VAL A 18 15.97 -0.41 -18.33
C VAL A 18 15.66 -1.02 -16.96
N ASP A 19 16.38 -0.60 -15.92
CA ASP A 19 16.07 -1.01 -14.55
C ASP A 19 14.83 -0.23 -14.06
N PRO A 20 13.73 -0.91 -13.71
CA PRO A 20 12.52 -0.25 -13.25
C PRO A 20 12.71 0.38 -11.87
N MET A 21 11.86 1.35 -11.54
CA MET A 21 11.78 1.84 -10.16
C MET A 21 11.34 0.71 -9.21
N GLU A 22 11.76 0.78 -7.95
CA GLU A 22 11.48 -0.28 -6.96
C GLU A 22 9.98 -0.61 -6.83
N MET A 23 9.11 0.41 -6.84
CA MET A 23 7.65 0.22 -6.80
C MET A 23 7.06 -0.47 -8.05
N MET A 24 7.79 -0.45 -9.16
CA MET A 24 7.42 -1.09 -10.43
C MET A 24 8.06 -2.47 -10.57
N ASP A 25 9.05 -2.80 -9.73
CA ASP A 25 9.75 -4.08 -9.77
C ASP A 25 9.04 -5.10 -8.87
N ARG A 26 8.27 -6.02 -9.46
CA ARG A 26 7.54 -7.06 -8.72
C ARG A 26 8.42 -7.99 -7.87
N GLU A 27 9.72 -8.03 -8.12
CA GLU A 27 10.68 -8.86 -7.37
C GLU A 27 11.28 -8.12 -6.16
N LYS A 28 11.18 -6.78 -6.14
CA LYS A 28 11.77 -5.94 -5.09
C LYS A 28 10.73 -5.15 -4.29
N ALA A 29 9.56 -4.88 -4.86
CA ALA A 29 8.54 -4.04 -4.27
C ALA A 29 8.05 -4.57 -2.91
N LYS A 30 8.27 -3.78 -1.86
CA LYS A 30 7.69 -4.01 -0.54
C LYS A 30 6.40 -3.22 -0.40
N ILE A 31 5.31 -3.84 -0.84
CA ILE A 31 4.02 -3.16 -1.00
C ILE A 31 3.52 -2.47 0.28
N PRO A 32 3.52 -3.11 1.47
CA PRO A 32 3.07 -2.46 2.69
C PRO A 32 3.89 -1.22 3.04
N ASP A 33 5.22 -1.30 2.98
CA ASP A 33 6.12 -0.17 3.24
C ASP A 33 5.85 0.99 2.27
N LEU A 34 5.74 0.69 0.96
CA LEU A 34 5.42 1.67 -0.07
C LEU A 34 4.06 2.36 0.17
N GLN A 35 3.05 1.61 0.62
CA GLN A 35 1.73 2.17 0.95
C GLN A 35 1.79 3.04 2.22
N VAL A 36 2.53 2.61 3.24
CA VAL A 36 2.77 3.39 4.46
C VAL A 36 3.46 4.72 4.14
N GLU A 37 4.51 4.70 3.31
CA GLU A 37 5.21 5.90 2.88
C GLU A 37 4.31 6.84 2.06
N PHE A 38 3.57 6.29 1.09
CA PHE A 38 2.67 7.09 0.26
C PHE A 38 1.56 7.75 1.09
N LEU A 39 0.92 6.99 1.98
CA LEU A 39 -0.12 7.53 2.86
C LEU A 39 0.45 8.59 3.81
N SER A 40 1.61 8.34 4.41
CA SER A 40 2.22 9.25 5.41
C SER A 40 2.77 10.54 4.80
N HIS A 41 3.42 10.45 3.65
CA HIS A 41 4.15 11.58 3.07
C HIS A 41 3.41 12.32 1.97
N VAL A 42 2.39 11.70 1.36
CA VAL A 42 1.60 12.32 0.29
C VAL A 42 0.15 12.52 0.75
N VAL A 43 -0.54 11.46 1.15
CA VAL A 43 -2.00 11.53 1.36
C VAL A 43 -2.36 12.31 2.62
N VAL A 44 -1.74 12.01 3.76
CA VAL A 44 -2.03 12.70 5.04
C VAL A 44 -1.81 14.22 4.92
N PRO A 45 -0.65 14.73 4.41
CA PRO A 45 -0.46 16.16 4.23
C PRO A 45 -1.49 16.83 3.30
N VAL A 46 -1.91 16.14 2.23
CA VAL A 46 -2.96 16.65 1.33
C VAL A 46 -4.28 16.81 2.06
N TYR A 47 -4.65 15.84 2.91
CA TYR A 47 -5.89 15.90 3.68
C TYR A 47 -5.82 16.86 4.88
N ASP A 48 -4.65 17.07 5.48
CA ASP A 48 -4.45 18.12 6.49
C ASP A 48 -4.72 19.51 5.89
N VAL A 49 -4.23 19.77 4.66
CA VAL A 49 -4.55 21.01 3.94
C VAL A 49 -6.04 21.08 3.63
N LEU A 50 -6.66 20.00 3.17
CA LEU A 50 -8.10 19.96 2.88
C LEU A 50 -8.94 20.32 4.11
N ILE A 51 -8.63 19.74 5.27
CA ILE A 51 -9.33 19.99 6.54
C ILE A 51 -9.14 21.43 7.01
N SER A 52 -7.96 22.02 6.76
CA SER A 52 -7.73 23.44 7.09
C SER A 52 -8.65 24.39 6.32
N LEU A 53 -9.14 23.97 5.15
CA LEU A 53 -10.08 24.72 4.30
C LEU A 53 -11.54 24.33 4.58
N TYR A 54 -11.79 23.04 4.82
CA TYR A 54 -13.10 22.43 5.00
C TYR A 54 -13.09 21.51 6.22
N PRO A 55 -13.25 22.03 7.45
CA PRO A 55 -13.18 21.24 8.68
C PRO A 55 -14.15 20.04 8.71
N GLU A 56 -15.27 20.12 7.99
CA GLU A 56 -16.25 19.04 7.84
C GLU A 56 -15.69 17.76 7.18
N THR A 57 -14.52 17.82 6.53
CA THR A 57 -13.89 16.64 5.92
C THR A 57 -12.98 15.88 6.89
N SER A 58 -13.03 16.17 8.20
CA SER A 58 -12.17 15.51 9.20
C SER A 58 -12.29 13.98 9.17
N LEU A 59 -13.50 13.47 8.96
CA LEU A 59 -13.78 12.03 8.87
C LEU A 59 -12.97 11.33 7.78
N CYS A 60 -12.63 12.03 6.68
CA CYS A 60 -11.81 11.45 5.63
C CYS A 60 -10.38 11.19 6.11
N LEU A 61 -9.80 12.10 6.89
CA LEU A 61 -8.45 11.91 7.44
C LEU A 61 -8.43 10.79 8.47
N ASP A 62 -9.50 10.63 9.26
CA ASP A 62 -9.62 9.52 10.22
C ASP A 62 -9.63 8.17 9.49
N SER A 63 -10.38 8.05 8.38
CA SER A 63 -10.34 6.85 7.52
C SER A 63 -8.95 6.60 6.92
N ILE A 64 -8.25 7.65 6.47
CA ILE A 64 -6.89 7.53 5.92
C ILE A 64 -5.90 7.06 6.99
N LYS A 65 -6.00 7.58 8.21
CA LYS A 65 -5.17 7.15 9.34
C LYS A 65 -5.45 5.71 9.73
N ASN A 66 -6.70 5.26 9.68
CA ASN A 66 -7.04 3.86 9.91
C ASN A 66 -6.43 2.95 8.84
N ASN A 67 -6.54 3.33 7.56
CA ASN A 67 -5.92 2.60 6.46
C ASN A 67 -4.40 2.52 6.61
N LEU A 68 -3.76 3.62 7.03
CA LEU A 68 -2.33 3.66 7.32
C LEU A 68 -1.95 2.66 8.43
N ALA A 69 -2.71 2.63 9.52
CA ALA A 69 -2.50 1.67 10.61
C ALA A 69 -2.68 0.21 10.14
N CYS A 70 -3.67 -0.06 9.28
CA CYS A 70 -3.84 -1.37 8.66
C CYS A 70 -2.63 -1.78 7.84
N TRP A 71 -2.11 -0.90 6.97
CA TRP A 71 -0.91 -1.19 6.20
C TRP A 71 0.33 -1.43 7.07
N GLN A 72 0.47 -0.72 8.19
CA GLN A 72 1.53 -0.98 9.17
C GLN A 72 1.39 -2.37 9.81
N LYS A 73 0.16 -2.78 10.16
CA LYS A 73 -0.14 -4.13 10.69
C LYS A 73 0.08 -5.22 9.63
N ALA A 74 -0.03 -4.89 8.34
CA ALA A 74 0.17 -5.84 7.24
C ALA A 74 1.65 -6.21 7.00
N ILE A 75 2.60 -5.35 7.37
CA ILE A 75 4.05 -5.57 7.17
C ILE A 75 4.50 -6.97 7.64
N PRO A 76 4.31 -7.38 8.91
CA PRO A 76 4.78 -8.68 9.37
C PRO A 76 4.12 -9.85 8.65
N TYR A 77 2.86 -9.72 8.23
CA TYR A 77 2.17 -10.76 7.46
C TYR A 77 2.79 -10.92 6.07
N PHE A 78 3.05 -9.81 5.37
CA PHE A 78 3.74 -9.86 4.08
C PHE A 78 5.15 -10.47 4.20
N GLU A 79 5.90 -10.12 5.24
CA GLU A 79 7.23 -10.69 5.47
C GLU A 79 7.19 -12.21 5.71
N ASP A 80 6.19 -12.70 6.44
CA ASP A 80 5.98 -14.13 6.69
C ASP A 80 5.59 -14.88 5.41
N GLN A 81 4.59 -14.38 4.71
CA GLN A 81 4.10 -15.00 3.48
C GLN A 81 5.13 -14.96 2.34
N THR A 82 5.97 -13.94 2.29
CA THR A 82 7.08 -13.87 1.32
C THR A 82 8.14 -14.94 1.61
N LYS A 83 8.38 -15.30 2.89
CA LYS A 83 9.30 -16.41 3.25
C LYS A 83 8.75 -17.76 2.82
N ASP A 84 7.43 -17.91 2.81
CA ASP A 84 6.74 -19.10 2.28
C ASP A 84 6.72 -19.14 0.74
N GLY A 85 7.32 -18.15 0.08
CA GLY A 85 7.47 -18.10 -1.37
C GLY A 85 6.27 -17.54 -2.12
N LYS A 86 5.28 -16.97 -1.43
CA LYS A 86 4.18 -16.24 -2.09
C LYS A 86 4.68 -14.92 -2.66
N SER A 87 4.22 -14.59 -3.87
CA SER A 87 4.47 -13.29 -4.49
C SER A 87 3.61 -12.19 -3.86
N ALA A 88 4.05 -10.94 -3.99
CA ALA A 88 3.32 -9.79 -3.42
C ALA A 88 1.86 -9.68 -3.92
N ILE A 89 1.58 -10.04 -5.18
CA ILE A 89 0.21 -10.03 -5.74
C ILE A 89 -0.66 -11.16 -5.16
N GLU A 90 -0.08 -12.34 -4.93
CA GLU A 90 -0.80 -13.44 -4.29
C GLU A 90 -1.19 -13.08 -2.86
N ILE A 91 -0.28 -12.44 -2.12
CA ILE A 91 -0.54 -11.97 -0.75
C ILE A 91 -1.63 -10.89 -0.74
N LEU A 92 -1.59 -9.93 -1.67
CA LEU A 92 -2.63 -8.90 -1.80
C LEU A 92 -4.02 -9.45 -2.14
N SER A 93 -4.06 -10.62 -2.77
CA SER A 93 -5.31 -11.29 -3.15
C SER A 93 -5.75 -12.31 -2.10
N ASP A 94 -5.00 -12.47 -1.01
CA ASP A 94 -5.27 -13.44 0.05
C ASP A 94 -6.41 -12.93 0.93
N THR A 95 -7.52 -13.68 0.99
CA THR A 95 -8.67 -13.34 1.84
C THR A 95 -8.35 -13.40 3.34
N GLN A 96 -7.25 -14.04 3.74
CA GLN A 96 -6.79 -13.99 5.11
C GLN A 96 -6.21 -12.63 5.49
N LEU A 97 -5.69 -11.87 4.52
CA LEU A 97 -5.20 -10.52 4.75
C LEU A 97 -6.33 -9.63 5.31
N ASP A 98 -7.52 -9.73 4.71
CA ASP A 98 -8.71 -8.98 5.15
C ASP A 98 -9.22 -9.40 6.54
N ASN A 99 -8.91 -10.61 6.99
CA ASN A 99 -9.27 -11.06 8.34
C ASN A 99 -8.28 -10.57 9.40
N ILE A 100 -7.05 -10.25 9.00
CA ILE A 100 -6.00 -9.73 9.89
C ILE A 100 -6.10 -8.21 9.99
N LEU A 101 -6.53 -7.56 8.91
CA LEU A 101 -6.64 -6.13 8.82
C LEU A 101 -8.08 -5.70 9.11
N ASP A 102 -8.27 -5.04 10.24
CA ASP A 102 -9.54 -4.37 10.52
C ASP A 102 -9.62 -3.06 9.74
N TRP A 103 -10.13 -3.14 8.51
CA TRP A 103 -10.36 -1.97 7.65
C TRP A 103 -11.49 -1.07 8.16
N SER A 104 -12.25 -1.49 9.18
CA SER A 104 -13.27 -0.65 9.79
C SER A 104 -12.64 0.39 10.72
N LEU A 105 -13.29 1.54 10.85
CA LEU A 105 -12.89 2.54 11.83
C LEU A 105 -13.16 1.95 13.22
N GLU A 106 -12.13 1.90 14.09
CA GLU A 106 -12.37 1.71 15.53
C GLU A 106 -13.29 2.85 16.00
N GLU A 107 -14.53 2.51 16.42
CA GLU A 107 -15.56 3.46 16.87
C GLU A 107 -15.16 4.25 18.13
#